data_AF-A0A814S603-F1
#
_entry.id   AF-A0A814S603-F1
#
_cell.length_a   1.000
_cell.length_b   1.000
_cell.length_c   1.000
_cell.angle_alpha   90.00
_cell.angle_beta   90.00
_cell.angle_gamma   90.00
#
_symmetry.space_group_name_H-M   'P 1'
#
loop_
_entity.id
_entity.type
_entity.pdbx_description
1 polymer ?
#
loop_
_entity_poly.entity_id
_entity_poly.type
_entity_poly.pdbx_seq_one_letter_code
_entity_poly.pdbx_strand_id
1 'polypeptide(L)'
;MFIFKILVREECSGRCKSTPGCTHYAWSDYEDGICWMKTNGASKSQAIQTDNQNIVCGILTIPNSNQVEFITINNCPYTVWVGMQGRVYSNANWMLPNNGGWELKSGQTKSVSVPKDFYAGRLWGRTNCYYNNGQFRCETGDCGPWVECANGSIQRGGQTPATLAIMMTIMMLV
;
A
#
# COMPACT_ATOMS: atom_id res chain seq x y z
N MET A 1 -0.55 0.79 -34.04
CA MET A 1 -0.50 1.76 -32.92
C MET A 1 -1.91 1.98 -32.44
N PHE A 2 -2.20 1.69 -31.16
CA PHE A 2 -3.53 1.92 -30.56
C PHE A 2 -3.45 3.07 -29.56
N ILE A 3 -4.52 3.86 -29.44
CA ILE A 3 -4.57 5.02 -28.55
C ILE A 3 -5.72 4.80 -27.56
N PHE A 4 -5.44 4.93 -26.26
CA PHE A 4 -6.41 4.79 -25.19
C PHE A 4 -6.34 5.99 -24.26
N LYS A 5 -7.49 6.55 -23.86
CA LYS A 5 -7.56 7.56 -22.80
C LYS A 5 -7.38 6.85 -21.45
N ILE A 6 -6.27 7.14 -20.78
CA ILE A 6 -5.89 6.51 -19.50
C ILE A 6 -5.25 7.60 -18.65
N LEU A 7 -5.95 8.02 -17.60
CA LEU A 7 -5.54 9.10 -16.69
C LEU A 7 -4.29 8.73 -15.89
N VAL A 8 -4.18 7.46 -15.49
CA VAL A 8 -3.14 6.98 -14.59
C VAL A 8 -2.11 6.20 -15.39
N ARG A 9 -0.88 6.74 -15.52
CA ARG A 9 0.21 6.16 -16.33
C ARG A 9 0.52 4.69 -15.98
N GLU A 10 0.23 4.28 -14.75
CA GLU A 10 0.43 2.91 -14.28
C GLU A 10 -0.54 1.90 -14.94
N GLU A 11 -1.76 2.32 -15.28
CA GLU A 11 -2.79 1.46 -15.87
C GLU A 11 -2.48 1.08 -17.33
N CYS A 12 -1.66 1.88 -18.00
CA CYS A 12 -1.20 1.59 -19.35
C CYS A 12 -0.41 0.29 -19.45
N SER A 13 0.30 -0.09 -18.39
CA SER A 13 1.02 -1.37 -18.33
C SER A 13 0.07 -2.56 -18.41
N GLY A 14 -1.04 -2.51 -17.66
CA GLY A 14 -2.11 -3.51 -17.71
C GLY A 14 -2.80 -3.52 -19.08
N ARG A 15 -3.07 -2.34 -19.65
CA ARG A 15 -3.68 -2.23 -20.97
C ARG A 15 -2.81 -2.83 -22.06
N CYS A 16 -1.50 -2.57 -22.05
CA CYS A 16 -0.56 -3.16 -22.99
C CYS A 16 -0.56 -4.70 -22.90
N LYS A 17 -0.55 -5.27 -21.67
CA LYS A 17 -0.66 -6.74 -21.48
C LYS A 17 -1.92 -7.33 -22.10
N SER A 18 -3.05 -6.62 -22.02
CA SER A 18 -4.34 -7.05 -22.59
C SER A 18 -4.50 -6.78 -24.09
N THR A 19 -3.58 -6.03 -24.71
CA THR A 19 -3.67 -5.64 -26.12
C THR A 19 -2.83 -6.59 -26.98
N PRO A 20 -3.44 -7.38 -27.88
CA PRO A 20 -2.69 -8.27 -28.77
C PRO A 20 -1.63 -7.50 -29.57
N GLY A 21 -0.38 -7.97 -29.51
CA GLY A 21 0.75 -7.39 -30.23
C GLY A 21 1.38 -6.15 -29.60
N CYS A 22 0.89 -5.67 -28.44
CA CYS A 22 1.54 -4.57 -27.74
C CYS A 22 2.89 -5.02 -27.16
N THR A 23 3.97 -4.32 -27.52
CA THR A 23 5.30 -4.57 -26.95
C THR A 23 5.67 -3.55 -25.89
N HIS A 24 5.24 -2.29 -26.03
CA HIS A 24 5.48 -1.19 -25.09
C HIS A 24 4.43 -0.09 -25.28
N TYR A 25 4.44 0.92 -24.40
CA TYR A 25 3.56 2.07 -24.51
C TYR A 25 4.30 3.40 -24.28
N ALA A 26 3.72 4.47 -24.78
CA ALA A 26 4.03 5.83 -24.34
C ALA A 26 2.81 6.41 -23.63
N TRP A 27 3.01 7.15 -22.54
CA TRP A 27 1.97 7.88 -21.83
C TRP A 27 2.36 9.35 -21.70
N SER A 28 1.38 10.24 -21.73
CA SER A 28 1.54 11.64 -21.33
C SER A 28 0.29 12.14 -20.60
N ASP A 29 0.46 13.17 -19.77
CA ASP A 29 -0.61 13.89 -19.07
C ASP A 29 -1.46 14.83 -19.95
N TYR A 30 -1.10 14.99 -21.24
CA TYR A 30 -1.90 15.75 -22.21
C TYR A 30 -3.38 15.29 -22.26
N GLU A 31 -4.32 16.24 -22.21
CA GLU A 31 -5.78 16.00 -22.31
C GLU A 31 -6.33 14.96 -21.30
N ASP A 32 -5.91 15.07 -20.04
CA ASP A 32 -6.25 14.16 -18.94
C ASP A 32 -5.70 12.73 -19.12
N GLY A 33 -4.56 12.57 -19.80
CA GLY A 33 -3.86 11.29 -19.86
C GLY A 33 -4.18 10.47 -21.11
N ILE A 34 -3.16 10.25 -21.94
CA ILE A 34 -3.26 9.45 -23.15
C ILE A 34 -2.18 8.39 -23.17
N CYS A 35 -2.56 7.19 -23.61
CA CYS A 35 -1.67 6.07 -23.77
C CYS A 35 -1.61 5.53 -25.19
N TRP A 36 -0.42 5.57 -25.78
CA TRP A 36 -0.12 5.07 -27.12
C TRP A 36 0.54 3.70 -27.02
N MET A 37 -0.20 2.65 -27.39
CA MET A 37 0.31 1.28 -27.48
C MET A 37 1.07 1.09 -28.79
N LYS A 38 2.28 0.56 -28.67
CA LYS A 38 3.21 0.36 -29.78
C LYS A 38 3.38 -1.13 -30.05
N THR A 39 3.57 -1.45 -31.32
CA THR A 39 3.66 -2.82 -31.86
C THR A 39 4.91 -2.91 -32.73
N ASN A 40 5.84 -3.80 -32.38
CA ASN A 40 7.11 -4.09 -33.08
C ASN A 40 8.15 -2.94 -33.14
N GLY A 41 9.44 -3.30 -32.97
CA GLY A 41 10.60 -2.41 -33.14
C GLY A 41 11.43 -2.13 -31.88
N ALA A 42 10.88 -2.36 -30.69
CA ALA A 42 11.61 -2.22 -29.44
C ALA A 42 11.32 -3.40 -28.50
N SER A 43 12.39 -3.99 -27.97
CA SER A 43 12.39 -5.02 -26.94
C SER A 43 12.28 -4.41 -25.55
N LYS A 44 11.90 -5.20 -24.54
CA LYS A 44 11.73 -4.72 -23.15
C LYS A 44 12.99 -4.05 -22.58
N SER A 45 14.16 -4.43 -23.08
CA SER A 45 15.47 -3.88 -22.72
C SER A 45 15.78 -2.52 -23.36
N GLN A 46 14.97 -2.05 -24.32
CA GLN A 46 15.12 -0.74 -24.99
C GLN A 46 14.17 0.32 -24.42
N ALA A 47 13.38 -0.02 -23.39
CA ALA A 47 12.52 0.93 -22.70
C ALA A 47 13.38 1.87 -21.83
N ILE A 48 13.28 3.17 -22.07
CA ILE A 48 14.01 4.21 -21.33
C ILE A 48 13.03 4.81 -20.32
N GLN A 49 13.23 4.56 -19.02
CA GLN A 49 12.54 5.37 -18.01
C GLN A 49 13.07 6.80 -18.11
N THR A 50 12.20 7.74 -18.46
CA THR A 50 12.53 9.16 -18.39
C THR A 50 12.16 9.66 -17.00
N ASP A 51 13.05 10.42 -16.37
CA ASP A 51 12.85 11.00 -15.03
C ASP A 51 11.71 12.04 -15.00
N ASN A 52 11.14 12.34 -16.16
CA ASN A 52 10.09 13.30 -16.35
C ASN A 52 8.72 12.68 -16.00
N GLN A 53 8.11 13.14 -14.91
CA GLN A 53 6.85 12.55 -14.41
C GLN A 53 5.66 12.71 -15.36
N ASN A 54 5.75 13.62 -16.34
CA ASN A 54 4.68 14.00 -17.25
C ASN A 54 4.65 13.16 -18.55
N ILE A 55 5.72 12.40 -18.84
CA ILE A 55 5.82 11.57 -20.03
C ILE A 55 6.51 10.27 -19.66
N VAL A 56 5.93 9.13 -20.02
CA VAL A 56 6.55 7.82 -19.86
C VAL A 56 6.71 7.19 -21.24
N CYS A 57 7.90 6.71 -21.58
CA CYS A 57 8.12 5.94 -22.81
C CYS A 57 8.76 4.60 -22.48
N GLY A 58 7.98 3.53 -22.46
CA GLY A 58 8.53 2.20 -22.18
C GLY A 58 7.52 1.24 -21.58
N ILE A 59 8.05 0.13 -21.08
CA ILE A 59 7.29 -0.79 -20.23
C ILE A 59 7.61 -0.37 -18.81
N LEU A 60 6.66 0.24 -18.10
CA LEU A 60 6.75 0.19 -16.65
C LEU A 60 6.61 -1.29 -16.29
N THR A 61 7.71 -1.93 -15.93
CA THR A 61 7.67 -3.11 -15.06
C THR A 61 7.24 -2.62 -13.69
N ILE A 62 6.01 -2.11 -13.61
CA ILE A 62 5.33 -2.06 -12.33
C ILE A 62 5.29 -3.53 -11.96
N PRO A 63 5.89 -3.95 -10.83
CA PRO A 63 5.49 -5.23 -10.28
C PRO A 63 3.96 -5.20 -10.33
N ASN A 64 3.33 -6.25 -10.89
CA ASN A 64 1.93 -6.50 -10.60
C ASN A 64 1.88 -6.69 -9.07
N SER A 65 1.91 -5.59 -8.34
CA SER A 65 1.88 -5.62 -6.91
C SER A 65 0.42 -5.86 -6.66
N ASN A 66 0.09 -7.11 -6.40
CA ASN A 66 -1.17 -7.48 -5.75
C ASN A 66 -1.22 -6.89 -4.33
N GLN A 67 -0.45 -5.84 -4.04
CA GLN A 67 -0.22 -5.24 -2.75
C GLN A 67 -0.05 -3.71 -2.85
N VAL A 68 -0.48 -3.01 -1.81
CA VAL A 68 -0.32 -1.58 -1.55
C VAL A 68 0.60 -1.44 -0.33
N GLU A 69 1.49 -0.46 -0.33
CA GLU A 69 2.36 -0.19 0.82
C GLU A 69 1.77 0.89 1.73
N PHE A 70 1.77 0.62 3.03
CA PHE A 70 1.57 1.63 4.07
C PHE A 70 2.92 2.01 4.65
N ILE A 71 3.23 3.30 4.59
CA ILE A 71 4.45 3.87 5.16
C ILE A 71 4.10 4.54 6.47
N THR A 72 4.69 4.07 7.56
CA THR A 72 4.55 4.65 8.90
C THR A 72 5.82 5.38 9.28
N ILE A 73 5.69 6.62 9.72
CA ILE A 73 6.80 7.51 10.06
C ILE A 73 6.59 8.02 11.48
N ASN A 74 7.58 7.84 12.34
CA ASN A 74 7.56 8.41 13.68
C ASN A 74 8.41 9.68 13.74
N ASN A 75 7.77 10.84 13.72
CA ASN A 75 8.41 12.14 13.89
C ASN A 75 8.44 12.62 15.36
N CYS A 76 7.94 11.81 16.30
CA CYS A 76 7.99 12.14 17.72
C CYS A 76 9.39 11.86 18.29
N PRO A 77 9.83 12.59 19.33
CA PRO A 77 11.14 12.39 19.98
C PRO A 77 11.21 11.13 20.87
N TYR A 78 10.19 10.28 20.84
CA TYR A 78 10.06 9.07 21.66
C TYR A 78 9.56 7.90 20.80
N THR A 79 9.76 6.68 21.29
CA THR A 79 9.27 5.47 20.62
C THR A 79 7.75 5.41 20.65
N VAL A 80 7.15 5.07 19.51
CA VAL A 80 5.72 4.79 19.37
C VAL A 80 5.53 3.37 18.83
N TRP A 81 4.43 2.73 19.19
CA TRP A 81 4.08 1.43 18.65
C TRP A 81 2.82 1.55 17.81
N VAL A 82 2.89 1.13 16.56
CA VAL A 82 1.71 1.13 15.70
C VAL A 82 0.87 -0.10 15.99
N GLY A 83 -0.44 0.09 15.99
CA GLY A 83 -1.43 -0.97 15.88
C GLY A 83 -2.19 -0.86 14.56
N MET A 84 -2.58 -2.00 13.99
CA MET A 84 -3.25 -2.08 12.71
C MET A 84 -4.37 -3.13 12.71
N GLN A 85 -5.50 -2.76 12.12
CA GLN A 85 -6.59 -3.65 11.74
C GLN A 85 -6.89 -3.49 10.25
N GLY A 86 -7.45 -4.52 9.63
CA GLY A 86 -7.68 -4.53 8.18
C GLY A 86 -8.61 -5.62 7.69
N ARG A 87 -9.27 -5.36 6.56
CA ARG A 87 -10.09 -6.31 5.82
C ARG A 87 -9.75 -6.25 4.34
N VAL A 88 -9.79 -7.43 3.72
CA VAL A 88 -9.60 -7.66 2.28
C VAL A 88 -10.86 -8.30 1.72
N TYR A 89 -11.16 -8.07 0.44
CA TYR A 89 -12.37 -8.61 -0.20
C TYR A 89 -12.28 -10.11 -0.41
N SER A 90 -11.11 -10.60 -0.79
CA SER A 90 -10.87 -12.04 -0.90
C SER A 90 -11.00 -12.66 0.49
N ASN A 91 -11.73 -13.77 0.60
CA ASN A 91 -11.67 -14.65 1.79
C ASN A 91 -10.32 -15.39 1.87
N ALA A 92 -9.26 -14.81 1.31
CA ALA A 92 -7.91 -15.35 1.43
C ALA A 92 -7.56 -15.42 2.92
N ASN A 93 -6.77 -16.42 3.31
CA ASN A 93 -6.15 -16.53 4.64
C ASN A 93 -5.08 -15.45 4.82
N TRP A 94 -5.47 -14.19 4.64
CA TRP A 94 -4.59 -13.05 4.76
C TRP A 94 -4.44 -12.67 6.23
N MET A 95 -3.18 -12.51 6.63
CA MET A 95 -2.80 -12.07 7.97
C MET A 95 -2.25 -10.65 7.89
N LEU A 96 -2.53 -9.86 8.92
CA LEU A 96 -2.00 -8.51 9.03
C LEU A 96 -0.46 -8.54 9.04
N PRO A 97 0.20 -7.56 8.40
CA PRO A 97 1.65 -7.45 8.48
C PRO A 97 2.09 -7.27 9.93
N ASN A 98 3.16 -7.96 10.32
CA ASN A 98 3.65 -8.00 11.71
C ASN A 98 2.55 -8.34 12.73
N ASN A 99 1.57 -9.18 12.35
CA ASN A 99 0.42 -9.48 13.19
C ASN A 99 -0.27 -8.21 13.74
N GLY A 100 -0.33 -7.16 12.92
CA GLY A 100 -1.03 -5.92 13.24
C GLY A 100 -0.34 -5.04 14.28
N GLY A 101 0.93 -5.27 14.65
CA GLY A 101 1.63 -4.38 15.58
C GLY A 101 3.13 -4.33 15.41
N TRP A 102 3.73 -3.15 15.53
CA TRP A 102 5.19 -2.97 15.45
C TRP A 102 5.70 -1.74 16.17
N GLU A 103 6.97 -1.78 16.57
CA GLU A 103 7.70 -0.65 17.14
C GLU A 103 8.22 0.31 16.05
N LEU A 104 8.20 1.61 16.34
CA LEU A 104 8.86 2.67 15.59
C LEU A 104 9.61 3.59 16.56
N LYS A 105 10.94 3.56 16.50
CA LYS A 105 11.80 4.48 17.26
C LYS A 105 11.67 5.91 16.74
N SER A 106 12.12 6.88 17.54
CA SER A 106 12.17 8.29 17.14
C SER A 106 12.89 8.46 15.78
N GLY A 107 12.24 9.14 14.84
CA GLY A 107 12.74 9.38 13.47
C GLY A 107 12.67 8.16 12.54
N GLN A 108 12.16 7.01 13.00
CA GLN A 108 12.13 5.79 12.19
C GLN A 108 10.96 5.81 11.20
N THR A 109 11.22 5.26 10.02
CA THR A 109 10.20 4.93 9.02
C THR A 109 10.13 3.42 8.82
N LYS A 110 8.92 2.89 8.68
CA LYS A 110 8.68 1.47 8.37
C LYS A 110 7.55 1.33 7.36
N SER A 111 7.80 0.56 6.30
CA SER A 111 6.80 0.19 5.29
C SER A 111 6.25 -1.21 5.56
N VAL A 112 4.95 -1.39 5.36
CA VAL A 112 4.27 -2.69 5.39
C VAL A 112 3.38 -2.85 4.17
N SER A 113 3.36 -4.04 3.58
CA SER A 113 2.56 -4.32 2.39
C SER A 113 1.25 -4.99 2.77
N VAL A 114 0.15 -4.53 2.19
CA VAL A 114 -1.19 -5.16 2.27
C VAL A 114 -1.66 -5.55 0.89
N PRO A 115 -2.57 -6.51 0.73
CA PRO A 115 -3.16 -6.83 -0.57
C PRO A 115 -3.86 -5.64 -1.23
N LYS A 116 -3.90 -5.62 -2.57
CA LYS A 116 -4.54 -4.55 -3.35
C LYS A 116 -6.06 -4.51 -3.17
N ASP A 117 -6.68 -5.63 -2.81
CA ASP A 117 -8.09 -5.75 -2.47
C ASP A 117 -8.39 -5.43 -1.00
N PHE A 118 -7.42 -4.85 -0.28
CA PHE A 118 -7.65 -4.27 1.04
C PHE A 118 -8.61 -3.08 0.90
N TYR A 119 -9.75 -3.15 1.59
CA TYR A 119 -10.83 -2.19 1.42
C TYR A 119 -11.20 -1.42 2.69
N ALA A 120 -10.81 -1.91 3.85
CA ALA A 120 -11.10 -1.24 5.11
C ALA A 120 -9.98 -1.50 6.11
N GLY A 121 -9.48 -0.43 6.74
CA GLY A 121 -8.39 -0.52 7.69
C GLY A 121 -8.35 0.61 8.69
N ARG A 122 -7.66 0.35 9.80
CA ARG A 122 -7.39 1.34 10.85
C ARG A 122 -5.95 1.18 11.29
N LEU A 123 -5.23 2.30 11.35
CA LEU A 123 -3.93 2.40 12.00
C LEU A 123 -4.02 3.38 13.17
N TRP A 124 -3.32 3.10 14.25
CA TRP A 124 -3.24 4.01 15.39
C TRP A 124 -1.87 3.94 16.05
N GLY A 125 -1.50 5.01 16.73
CA GLY A 125 -0.31 5.07 17.57
C GLY A 125 -0.60 4.62 19.00
N ARG A 126 0.38 3.95 19.61
CA ARG A 126 0.42 3.59 21.03
C ARG A 126 1.64 4.25 21.66
N THR A 127 1.44 4.89 22.80
CA THR A 127 2.49 5.62 23.52
C THR A 127 2.65 5.11 24.94
N ASN A 128 3.82 5.40 25.53
CA ASN A 128 4.19 4.99 26.89
C ASN A 128 3.97 3.49 27.11
N CYS A 129 4.48 2.67 26.18
CA CYS A 129 4.38 1.22 26.29
C CYS A 129 5.52 0.65 27.12
N TYR A 130 5.21 -0.36 27.94
CA TYR A 130 6.14 -1.00 28.86
C TYR A 130 5.83 -2.47 29.06
N TYR A 131 6.83 -3.23 29.51
CA TYR A 131 6.66 -4.61 29.93
C TYR A 131 6.41 -4.67 31.44
N ASN A 132 5.32 -5.31 31.85
CA ASN A 132 4.99 -5.58 33.24
C ASN A 132 4.65 -7.07 33.41
N ASN A 133 5.43 -7.78 34.22
CA ASN A 133 5.24 -9.22 34.48
C ASN A 133 5.08 -10.07 33.21
N GLY A 134 5.90 -9.79 32.18
CA GLY A 134 5.86 -10.51 30.90
C GLY A 134 4.72 -10.08 29.96
N GLN A 135 3.91 -9.08 30.34
CA GLN A 135 2.86 -8.50 29.49
C GLN A 135 3.31 -7.15 28.94
N PHE A 136 3.10 -6.93 27.64
CA PHE A 136 3.33 -5.64 27.01
C PHE A 136 2.07 -4.79 27.09
N ARG A 137 2.11 -3.62 27.73
CA ARG A 137 0.95 -2.71 27.87
C ARG A 137 1.32 -1.30 27.44
N CYS A 138 0.34 -0.53 26.98
CA CYS A 138 0.46 0.88 26.64
C CYS A 138 -0.55 1.73 27.39
N GLU A 139 -0.24 3.01 27.63
CA GLU A 139 -1.20 3.95 28.23
C GLU A 139 -2.25 4.43 27.22
N THR A 140 -1.88 4.54 25.94
CA THR A 140 -2.77 4.96 24.86
C THR A 140 -2.80 3.90 23.76
N GLY A 141 -3.96 3.71 23.12
CA GLY A 141 -4.10 2.77 22.00
C GLY A 141 -3.82 1.31 22.34
N ASP A 142 -3.83 0.91 23.61
CA ASP A 142 -3.48 -0.45 24.03
C ASP A 142 -4.37 -1.51 23.37
N CYS A 143 -3.79 -2.59 22.85
CA CYS A 143 -4.52 -3.63 22.13
C CYS A 143 -4.42 -5.02 22.77
N GLY A 144 -3.85 -5.09 23.97
CA GLY A 144 -3.66 -6.31 24.76
C GLY A 144 -2.22 -6.48 25.24
N PRO A 145 -1.91 -7.58 25.95
CA PRO A 145 -0.61 -7.85 26.57
C PRO A 145 0.55 -8.16 25.59
N TRP A 146 0.44 -7.75 24.32
CA TRP A 146 1.39 -8.09 23.25
C TRP A 146 1.74 -6.86 22.39
N VAL A 147 2.91 -6.92 21.76
CA VAL A 147 3.27 -5.94 20.73
C VAL A 147 2.34 -6.08 19.54
N GLU A 148 2.01 -7.31 19.15
CA GLU A 148 1.10 -7.65 18.07
C GLU A 148 -0.36 -7.39 18.46
N CYS A 149 -1.09 -6.64 17.63
CA CYS A 149 -2.52 -6.40 17.85
C CYS A 149 -3.42 -7.44 17.18
N ALA A 150 -2.85 -8.50 16.61
CA ALA A 150 -3.59 -9.60 16.02
C ALA A 150 -2.91 -10.94 16.31
N ASN A 151 -3.71 -12.00 16.26
CA ASN A 151 -3.23 -13.39 16.25
C ASN A 151 -4.00 -14.13 15.16
N GLY A 152 -3.34 -14.34 14.02
CA GLY A 152 -4.00 -14.81 12.81
C GLY A 152 -5.14 -13.88 12.40
N SER A 153 -6.33 -14.44 12.23
CA SER A 153 -7.52 -13.69 11.82
C SER A 153 -8.18 -12.89 12.96
N ILE A 154 -7.73 -13.07 14.21
CA ILE A 154 -8.26 -12.34 15.37
C ILE A 154 -7.53 -11.02 15.48
N GLN A 155 -8.23 -9.91 15.22
CA GLN A 155 -7.66 -8.56 15.28
C GLN A 155 -8.25 -7.80 16.47
N ARG A 156 -7.41 -7.05 17.19
CA ARG A 156 -7.78 -6.32 18.41
C ARG A 156 -7.65 -4.81 18.15
N GLY A 157 -8.65 -4.05 18.57
CA GLY A 157 -8.64 -2.59 18.45
C GLY A 157 -7.87 -1.95 19.60
N GLY A 158 -7.31 -0.77 19.35
CA GLY A 158 -6.70 0.05 20.40
C GLY A 158 -7.75 0.64 21.35
N GLN A 159 -7.48 0.58 22.65
CA GLN A 159 -8.26 1.23 23.69
C GLN A 159 -8.13 2.76 23.61
N THR A 160 -9.17 3.48 24.03
CA THR A 160 -9.15 4.95 24.07
C THR A 160 -8.26 5.46 25.21
N PRO A 161 -7.55 6.59 25.02
CA PRO A 161 -7.55 7.44 23.83
C PRO A 161 -6.68 6.88 22.71
N ALA A 162 -7.17 6.96 21.47
CA ALA A 162 -6.43 6.55 20.28
C ALA A 162 -6.85 7.41 19.08
N THR A 163 -5.89 8.08 18.45
CA THR A 163 -6.10 8.75 17.16
C THR A 163 -6.03 7.71 16.05
N LEU A 164 -7.04 7.69 15.17
CA LEU A 164 -7.18 6.70 14.12
C LEU A 164 -6.91 7.31 12.75
N ALA A 165 -5.98 6.70 12.00
CA ALA A 165 -5.94 6.84 10.55
C ALA A 165 -6.82 5.74 9.95
N ILE A 166 -7.89 6.14 9.27
CA ILE A 166 -8.88 5.22 8.70
C ILE A 166 -8.70 5.20 7.19
N MET A 167 -8.70 3.99 6.62
CA MET A 167 -8.79 3.80 5.19
C MET A 167 -10.07 3.04 4.86
N MET A 168 -10.85 3.57 3.92
CA MET A 168 -12.00 2.91 3.34
C MET A 168 -11.96 3.09 1.84
N THR A 169 -12.05 1.98 1.10
CA THR A 169 -12.23 1.99 -0.34
C THR A 169 -13.73 1.90 -0.60
N ILE A 170 -14.31 2.91 -1.25
CA ILE A 170 -15.70 2.86 -1.70
C ILE A 170 -15.72 1.89 -2.88
N MET A 171 -16.36 0.74 -2.71
CA MET A 171 -16.77 -0.08 -3.83
C MET A 171 -17.79 0.76 -4.61
N MET A 172 -17.39 1.32 -5.76
CA MET A 172 -18.37 1.73 -6.76
C MET A 172 -19.10 0.45 -7.16
N LEU A 173 -20.25 0.21 -6.53
CA LEU A 173 -21.25 -0.69 -7.05
C LEU A 173 -21.66 -0.10 -8.40
N VAL A 174 -21.06 -0.63 -9.48
CA VAL A 174 -21.58 -0.44 -10.84
C VAL A 174 -22.84 -1.27 -11.00
#